data_AF-A0AB74HPV8-F1
#
_entry.id   AF-A0AB74HPV8-F1
#
_cell.length_a   1.000
_cell.length_b   1.000
_cell.length_c   1.000
_cell.angle_alpha   90.00
_cell.angle_beta   90.00
_cell.angle_gamma   90.00
#
_symmetry.space_group_name_H-M   'P 1'
#
loop_
_entity.id
_entity.type
_entity.pdbx_description
1 polymer ?
#
loop_
_entity_poly.entity_id
_entity_poly.type
_entity_poly.pdbx_seq_one_letter_code
_entity_poly.pdbx_strand_id
1 'polypeptide(L)'
;MKHALVIGGSGMLRETVLWLADVGYHVSVIGRDEAKMGQLIPRRPDRLSAIYVDYHDSVQMADSVRQAIAERGAIDLVVAWIHSDAPDALPCVLREVRHDAQLFHVLGSRAHLEDVKSRLVLPDKLRYHQVQLGHITEHGARRWLTHEEIAGGVIMAIQENKLCHIVGVVD
;
A
#
# COMPACT_ATOMS: atom_id res chain seq x y z
N MET A 1 -12.21 15.35 -2.89
CA MET A 1 -12.21 13.92 -2.48
C MET A 1 -10.78 13.59 -2.09
N LYS A 2 -10.55 12.78 -1.04
CA LYS A 2 -9.19 12.38 -0.68
C LYS A 2 -8.66 11.32 -1.66
N HIS A 3 -7.38 11.36 -1.96
CA HIS A 3 -6.74 10.45 -2.91
C HIS A 3 -5.80 9.49 -2.17
N ALA A 4 -6.04 8.19 -2.32
CA ALA A 4 -5.17 7.12 -1.85
C ALA A 4 -4.47 6.46 -3.03
N LEU A 5 -3.21 6.10 -2.86
CA LEU A 5 -2.43 5.30 -3.79
C LEU A 5 -2.07 3.96 -3.13
N VAL A 6 -2.39 2.84 -3.76
CA VAL A 6 -2.10 1.50 -3.21
C VAL A 6 -1.20 0.72 -4.15
N ILE A 7 0.00 0.37 -3.68
CA ILE A 7 0.94 -0.49 -4.40
C ILE A 7 0.72 -1.93 -3.96
N GLY A 8 0.52 -2.84 -4.93
CA GLY A 8 0.19 -4.24 -4.64
C GLY A 8 -1.28 -4.45 -4.25
N GLY A 9 -2.16 -3.50 -4.59
CA GLY A 9 -3.57 -3.49 -4.20
C GLY A 9 -4.45 -4.57 -4.84
N SER A 10 -3.99 -5.25 -5.89
CA SER A 10 -4.76 -6.31 -6.57
C SER A 10 -4.62 -7.70 -5.94
N GLY A 11 -3.75 -7.85 -4.94
CA GLY A 11 -3.51 -9.10 -4.20
C GLY A 11 -4.06 -9.06 -2.77
N MET A 12 -3.20 -9.33 -1.79
CA MET A 12 -3.53 -9.37 -0.37
C MET A 12 -4.12 -8.06 0.19
N LEU A 13 -3.86 -6.92 -0.45
CA LEU A 13 -4.39 -5.61 -0.06
C LEU A 13 -5.74 -5.28 -0.73
N ARG A 14 -6.34 -6.22 -1.47
CA ARG A 14 -7.59 -5.99 -2.20
C ARG A 14 -8.72 -5.48 -1.30
N GLU A 15 -8.91 -6.09 -0.14
CA GLU A 15 -9.98 -5.67 0.76
C GLU A 15 -9.67 -4.32 1.43
N THR A 16 -8.38 -3.97 1.61
CA THR A 16 -7.97 -2.61 2.01
C THR A 16 -8.31 -1.57 0.94
N VAL A 17 -8.09 -1.88 -0.34
CA VAL A 17 -8.47 -0.99 -1.46
C VAL A 17 -9.97 -0.73 -1.48
N LEU A 18 -10.78 -1.79 -1.34
CA LEU A 18 -12.24 -1.66 -1.34
C LEU A 18 -12.73 -0.86 -0.13
N TRP A 19 -12.18 -1.13 1.05
CA TRP A 19 -12.49 -0.36 2.25
C TRP A 19 -12.13 1.12 2.10
N LEU A 20 -10.97 1.47 1.53
CA LEU A 20 -10.57 2.85 1.28
C LEU A 20 -11.58 3.58 0.37
N ALA A 21 -12.04 2.91 -0.69
CA ALA A 21 -13.07 3.45 -1.57
C ALA A 21 -14.40 3.66 -0.82
N ASP A 22 -14.79 2.70 0.02
CA ASP A 22 -16.03 2.74 0.80
C ASP A 22 -16.03 3.86 1.86
N VAL A 23 -14.86 4.17 2.46
CA VAL A 23 -14.71 5.31 3.39
C VAL A 23 -14.45 6.65 2.70
N GLY A 24 -14.57 6.70 1.37
CA GLY A 24 -14.69 7.94 0.61
C GLY A 24 -13.43 8.41 -0.13
N TYR A 25 -12.37 7.58 -0.20
CA TYR A 25 -11.21 7.87 -1.04
C TYR A 25 -11.50 7.59 -2.51
N HIS A 26 -10.80 8.31 -3.39
CA HIS A 26 -10.45 7.77 -4.69
C HIS A 26 -9.18 6.95 -4.52
N VAL A 27 -9.15 5.71 -4.99
CA VAL A 27 -7.99 4.82 -4.86
C VAL A 27 -7.39 4.54 -6.23
N SER A 28 -6.18 5.04 -6.42
CA SER A 28 -5.32 4.67 -7.55
C SER A 28 -4.54 3.41 -7.18
N VAL A 29 -4.82 2.31 -7.87
CA VAL A 29 -4.25 0.99 -7.57
C VAL A 29 -3.13 0.70 -8.57
N ILE A 30 -1.91 0.57 -8.06
CA ILE A 30 -0.73 0.21 -8.84
C ILE A 30 -0.59 -1.31 -8.86
N GLY A 31 -0.51 -1.90 -10.06
CA GLY A 31 -0.31 -3.33 -10.24
C GLY A 31 0.02 -3.75 -11.67
N ARG A 32 0.61 -4.94 -11.82
CA ARG A 32 1.02 -5.52 -13.12
C ARG A 32 0.06 -6.57 -13.69
N ASP A 33 -0.90 -7.05 -12.89
CA ASP A 33 -1.77 -8.17 -13.24
C ASP A 33 -3.13 -7.64 -13.75
N GLU A 34 -3.28 -7.57 -15.07
CA GLU A 34 -4.50 -7.09 -15.73
C GLU A 34 -5.75 -7.88 -15.35
N ALA A 35 -5.63 -9.20 -15.17
CA ALA A 35 -6.77 -10.03 -14.82
C ALA A 35 -7.29 -9.70 -13.42
N LYS A 36 -6.39 -9.57 -12.43
CA LYS A 36 -6.79 -9.19 -11.06
C LYS A 36 -7.32 -7.77 -11.00
N MET A 37 -6.70 -6.85 -11.73
CA MET A 37 -7.16 -5.46 -11.81
C MET A 37 -8.53 -5.37 -12.47
N GLY A 38 -8.76 -6.11 -13.57
CA GLY A 38 -10.04 -6.20 -14.26
C GLY A 38 -11.17 -6.78 -13.40
N GLN A 39 -10.85 -7.58 -12.38
CA GLN A 39 -11.84 -8.02 -11.38
C GLN A 39 -12.06 -7.00 -10.25
N LEU A 40 -11.05 -6.20 -9.92
CA LEU A 40 -11.08 -5.26 -8.80
C LEU A 40 -11.75 -3.93 -9.16
N ILE A 41 -11.30 -3.27 -10.23
CA ILE A 41 -11.74 -1.92 -10.59
C ILE A 41 -13.27 -1.84 -10.80
N PRO A 42 -13.95 -2.80 -11.49
CA PRO A 42 -15.40 -2.74 -11.67
C PRO A 42 -16.21 -2.87 -10.38
N ARG A 43 -15.61 -3.24 -9.24
CA ARG A 43 -16.33 -3.29 -7.96
C ARG A 43 -16.72 -1.89 -7.46
N ARG A 44 -15.96 -0.85 -7.84
CA ARG A 44 -16.17 0.56 -7.45
C ARG A 44 -15.66 1.49 -8.57
N PRO A 45 -16.26 1.47 -9.76
CA PRO A 45 -15.72 2.13 -10.95
C PRO A 45 -15.54 3.65 -10.79
N ASP A 46 -16.38 4.30 -9.97
CA ASP A 46 -16.31 5.75 -9.72
C ASP A 46 -15.25 6.14 -8.69
N ARG A 47 -14.64 5.16 -8.02
CA ARG A 47 -13.70 5.38 -6.90
C ARG A 47 -12.37 4.66 -7.08
N LEU A 48 -12.26 3.74 -8.03
CA LEU A 48 -11.04 2.99 -8.29
C LEU A 48 -10.49 3.33 -9.67
N SER A 49 -9.17 3.48 -9.76
CA SER A 49 -8.47 3.59 -11.04
C SER A 49 -7.27 2.66 -11.06
N ALA A 50 -7.06 2.00 -12.19
CA ALA A 50 -5.86 1.20 -12.40
C ALA A 50 -4.70 2.09 -12.86
N ILE A 51 -3.52 1.83 -12.31
CA ILE A 51 -2.24 2.29 -12.83
C ILE A 51 -1.45 1.02 -13.15
N TYR A 52 -1.37 0.70 -14.44
CA TYR A 52 -0.58 -0.43 -14.94
C TYR A 52 0.85 0.03 -15.13
N VAL A 53 1.77 -0.57 -14.38
CA VAL A 53 3.20 -0.27 -14.47
C VAL A 53 3.99 -1.55 -14.40
N ASP A 54 5.08 -1.60 -15.18
CA ASP A 54 6.19 -2.47 -14.83
C ASP A 54 6.98 -1.80 -13.70
N TYR A 55 7.13 -2.48 -12.57
CA TYR A 55 7.86 -1.95 -11.43
C TYR A 55 9.35 -1.70 -11.70
N HIS A 56 9.89 -2.23 -12.80
CA HIS A 56 11.27 -1.98 -13.24
C HIS A 56 11.39 -0.71 -14.10
N ASP A 57 10.28 -0.19 -14.63
CA ASP A 57 10.27 1.07 -15.39
C ASP A 57 9.92 2.25 -14.48
N SER A 58 10.95 2.75 -13.80
CA SER A 58 10.81 3.88 -12.89
C SER A 58 10.32 5.16 -13.56
N VAL A 59 10.57 5.35 -14.87
CA VAL A 59 10.14 6.54 -15.61
C VAL A 59 8.65 6.48 -15.87
N GLN A 60 8.17 5.36 -16.44
CA GLN A 60 6.75 5.13 -16.66
C GLN A 60 5.95 5.20 -15.35
N MET A 61 6.51 4.64 -14.28
CA MET A 61 5.87 4.69 -12.96
C MET A 61 5.72 6.13 -12.46
N ALA A 62 6.78 6.95 -12.55
CA ALA A 62 6.72 8.35 -12.13
C ALA A 62 5.69 9.15 -12.94
N ASP A 63 5.68 8.98 -14.27
CA ASP A 63 4.71 9.64 -15.15
C ASP A 63 3.28 9.25 -14.83
N SER A 64 3.03 7.96 -14.58
CA SER A 64 1.69 7.46 -14.22
C SER A 64 1.22 8.02 -12.87
N VAL A 65 2.12 8.13 -11.89
CA VAL A 65 1.80 8.73 -10.59
C VAL A 65 1.52 10.23 -10.74
N ARG A 66 2.32 10.96 -11.52
CA ARG A 66 2.09 12.39 -11.82
C ARG A 66 0.75 12.61 -12.52
N GLN A 67 0.43 11.77 -13.51
CA GLN A 67 -0.87 11.82 -14.18
C GLN A 67 -2.01 11.56 -13.18
N ALA A 68 -1.85 10.57 -12.31
CA ALA A 68 -2.86 10.28 -11.30
C ALA A 68 -3.11 11.46 -10.35
N ILE A 69 -2.03 12.14 -9.94
CA ILE A 69 -2.10 13.37 -9.14
C ILE A 69 -2.80 14.50 -9.90
N ALA A 70 -2.47 14.70 -11.18
CA ALA A 70 -3.09 15.76 -11.99
C ALA A 70 -4.60 15.58 -12.14
N GLU A 71 -5.06 14.34 -12.28
CA GLU A 71 -6.48 14.00 -12.48
C GLU A 71 -7.29 13.93 -11.17
N ARG A 72 -6.67 13.50 -10.06
CA ARG A 72 -7.38 13.17 -8.80
C ARG A 72 -7.00 14.05 -7.61
N GLY A 73 -5.99 14.89 -7.78
CA GLY A 73 -5.41 15.71 -6.74
C GLY A 73 -4.26 15.04 -5.99
N ALA A 74 -3.68 15.78 -5.05
CA ALA A 74 -2.58 15.34 -4.20
C ALA A 74 -2.88 14.03 -3.48
N ILE A 75 -1.88 13.17 -3.34
CA ILE A 75 -1.99 11.91 -2.60
C ILE A 75 -2.00 12.21 -1.10
N ASP A 76 -3.07 11.85 -0.40
CA ASP A 76 -3.22 11.98 1.05
C ASP A 76 -2.71 10.71 1.79
N LEU A 77 -2.75 9.56 1.13
CA LEU A 77 -2.46 8.27 1.72
C LEU A 77 -1.77 7.33 0.70
N VAL A 78 -0.66 6.73 1.11
CA VAL A 78 -0.01 5.64 0.38
C VAL A 78 -0.09 4.37 1.22
N VAL A 79 -0.55 3.28 0.64
CA VAL A 79 -0.42 1.93 1.23
C VAL A 79 0.47 1.11 0.30
N ALA A 80 1.59 0.61 0.82
CA ALA A 80 2.58 -0.06 -0.02
C ALA A 80 2.84 -1.47 0.47
N TRP A 81 2.52 -2.46 -0.36
CA TRP A 81 3.10 -3.80 -0.29
C TRP A 81 3.93 -4.02 -1.55
N ILE A 82 5.25 -4.15 -1.39
CA ILE A 82 6.19 -4.29 -2.50
C ILE A 82 7.02 -5.54 -2.27
N HIS A 83 7.06 -6.37 -3.30
CA HIS A 83 7.93 -7.53 -3.33
C HIS A 83 9.39 -7.10 -3.53
N SER A 84 10.34 -7.90 -3.06
CA SER A 84 11.77 -7.59 -3.10
C SER A 84 12.37 -7.46 -4.50
N ASP A 85 11.63 -7.86 -5.55
CA ASP A 85 12.01 -7.70 -6.95
C ASP A 85 11.81 -6.28 -7.48
N ALA A 86 11.16 -5.39 -6.72
CA ALA A 86 10.81 -4.03 -7.14
C ALA A 86 11.25 -2.94 -6.15
N PRO A 87 12.54 -2.86 -5.75
CA PRO A 87 12.99 -2.00 -4.66
C PRO A 87 12.77 -0.49 -4.91
N ASP A 88 12.75 -0.07 -6.18
CA ASP A 88 12.63 1.34 -6.56
C ASP A 88 11.17 1.85 -6.66
N ALA A 89 10.18 0.95 -6.54
CA ALA A 89 8.77 1.30 -6.70
C ALA A 89 8.29 2.31 -5.63
N LEU A 90 8.59 2.06 -4.34
CA LEU A 90 8.21 2.99 -3.28
C LEU A 90 8.99 4.31 -3.36
N PRO A 91 10.33 4.32 -3.50
CA PRO A 91 11.07 5.56 -3.73
C PRO A 91 10.54 6.39 -4.89
N CYS A 92 10.15 5.76 -6.00
CA CYS A 92 9.56 6.45 -7.15
C CYS A 92 8.27 7.20 -6.77
N VAL A 93 7.35 6.52 -6.08
CA VAL A 93 6.11 7.13 -5.58
C VAL A 93 6.38 8.25 -4.58
N LEU A 94 7.26 8.01 -3.60
CA LEU A 94 7.57 8.99 -2.56
C LEU A 94 8.17 10.27 -3.13
N ARG A 95 8.92 10.17 -4.23
CA ARG A 95 9.41 11.34 -4.96
C ARG A 95 8.31 12.16 -5.61
N GLU A 96 7.06 11.74 -5.68
CA GLU A 96 5.97 12.56 -6.22
C GLU A 96 5.02 13.09 -5.13
N VAL A 97 5.18 12.64 -3.88
CA VAL A 97 4.38 13.13 -2.75
C VAL A 97 4.96 14.47 -2.25
N ARG A 98 4.18 15.55 -2.39
CA ARG A 98 4.59 16.94 -2.10
C ARG A 98 3.82 17.60 -0.96
N HIS A 99 2.83 16.92 -0.40
CA HIS A 99 1.90 17.47 0.59
C HIS A 99 1.88 16.61 1.86
N ASP A 100 1.17 17.08 2.88
CA ASP A 100 0.95 16.34 4.12
C ASP A 100 0.24 15.02 3.79
N ALA A 101 0.95 13.91 3.96
CA ALA A 101 0.49 12.61 3.55
C ALA A 101 0.94 11.54 4.54
N GLN A 102 0.33 10.36 4.43
CA GLN A 102 0.66 9.21 5.28
C GLN A 102 1.09 8.04 4.42
N LEU A 103 2.17 7.36 4.80
CA LEU A 103 2.59 6.10 4.21
C LEU A 103 2.38 4.98 5.23
N PHE A 104 1.56 3.99 4.87
CA PHE A 104 1.47 2.70 5.56
C PHE A 104 2.22 1.65 4.74
N HIS A 105 3.45 1.36 5.16
CA HIS A 105 4.31 0.39 4.51
C HIS A 105 4.13 -0.98 5.14
N VAL A 106 3.56 -1.88 4.35
CA VAL A 106 3.31 -3.27 4.74
C VAL A 106 4.59 -4.06 4.50
N LEU A 107 5.04 -4.78 5.52
CA LEU A 107 6.36 -5.42 5.56
C LEU A 107 6.21 -6.90 5.92
N GLY A 108 7.05 -7.74 5.31
CA GLY A 108 7.06 -9.17 5.61
C GLY A 108 7.53 -9.47 7.03
N SER A 109 7.29 -10.68 7.51
CA SER A 109 7.61 -11.10 8.89
C SER A 109 9.07 -10.97 9.28
N ARG A 110 9.98 -11.11 8.32
CA ARG A 110 11.42 -11.01 8.53
C ARG A 110 12.00 -9.60 8.37
N ALA A 111 11.15 -8.59 8.18
CA ALA A 111 11.63 -7.23 7.99
C ALA A 111 12.23 -6.67 9.30
N HIS A 112 13.43 -6.11 9.20
CA HIS A 112 14.01 -5.29 10.27
C HIS A 112 13.51 -3.85 10.08
N LEU A 113 12.61 -3.41 10.96
CA LEU A 113 11.86 -2.16 10.75
C LEU A 113 12.76 -0.92 10.65
N GLU A 114 13.78 -0.83 11.51
CA GLU A 114 14.74 0.29 11.50
C GLU A 114 15.63 0.29 10.26
N ASP A 115 16.05 -0.88 9.77
CA ASP A 115 16.83 -1.00 8.53
C ASP A 115 16.01 -0.57 7.31
N VAL A 116 14.73 -0.95 7.27
CA VAL A 116 13.82 -0.51 6.19
C VAL A 116 13.65 1.00 6.25
N LYS A 117 13.43 1.56 7.44
CA LYS A 117 13.21 2.99 7.64
C LYS A 117 14.43 3.82 7.24
N SER A 118 15.63 3.41 7.67
CA SER A 118 16.88 4.14 7.40
C SER A 118 17.27 4.16 5.92
N ARG A 119 16.76 3.22 5.11
CA ARG A 119 17.00 3.16 3.66
C ARG A 119 16.05 4.05 2.83
N LEU A 120 14.98 4.57 3.44
CA LEU A 120 14.00 5.39 2.74
C LEU A 120 14.31 6.89 2.92
N VAL A 121 14.30 7.61 1.80
CA VAL A 121 14.26 9.08 1.80
C VAL A 121 12.80 9.50 1.85
N LEU A 122 12.35 9.93 3.03
CA LEU A 122 10.96 10.33 3.26
C LEU A 122 10.79 11.83 3.00
N PRO A 123 9.73 12.28 2.29
CA PRO A 123 9.39 13.70 2.20
C PRO A 123 9.11 14.30 3.59
N ASP A 124 9.51 15.56 3.82
CA ASP A 124 9.44 16.23 5.13
C ASP A 124 8.06 16.17 5.81
N LYS A 125 6.99 16.20 5.00
CA LYS A 125 5.59 16.25 5.46
C LYS A 125 4.90 14.89 5.44
N LEU A 126 5.63 13.82 5.15
CA LEU A 126 5.09 12.47 5.09
C LEU A 126 5.23 11.78 6.46
N ARG A 127 4.10 11.38 7.05
CA ARG A 127 4.10 10.51 8.23
C ARG A 127 4.31 9.06 7.79
N TYR A 128 5.34 8.43 8.34
CA TYR A 128 5.69 7.05 8.01
C TYR A 128 5.22 6.08 9.08
N HIS A 129 4.43 5.10 8.66
CA HIS A 129 3.84 4.04 9.45
C HIS A 129 4.27 2.68 8.90
N GLN A 130 4.59 1.74 9.78
CA GLN A 130 4.99 0.38 9.42
C GLN A 130 3.96 -0.64 9.91
N VAL A 131 3.54 -1.53 9.01
CA VAL A 131 2.66 -2.66 9.32
C VAL A 131 3.43 -3.94 9.03
N GLN A 132 3.91 -4.61 10.07
CA GLN A 132 4.67 -5.86 9.94
C GLN A 132 3.72 -7.06 9.99
N LEU A 133 3.79 -7.90 8.98
CA LEU A 133 3.00 -9.12 8.90
C LEU A 133 3.70 -10.23 9.65
N GLY A 134 3.00 -10.91 10.54
CA GLY A 134 3.51 -12.05 11.28
C GLY A 134 2.91 -13.37 10.82
N HIS A 135 2.70 -14.25 11.79
CA HIS A 135 1.97 -15.50 11.66
C HIS A 135 0.91 -15.61 12.78
N ILE A 136 0.00 -16.57 12.65
CA ILE A 136 -0.94 -16.93 13.72
C ILE A 136 -0.55 -18.30 14.27
N THR A 137 -0.66 -18.45 15.59
CA THR A 137 -0.56 -19.75 16.26
C THR A 137 -1.95 -20.27 16.56
N GLU A 138 -2.32 -21.37 15.94
CA GLU A 138 -3.63 -22.02 16.10
C GLU A 138 -3.40 -23.49 16.43
N HIS A 139 -3.98 -23.96 17.54
CA HIS A 139 -3.75 -25.31 18.07
C HIS A 139 -2.27 -25.70 18.25
N GLY A 140 -1.42 -24.72 18.57
CA GLY A 140 0.03 -24.94 18.74
C GLY A 140 0.82 -25.02 17.44
N ALA A 141 0.17 -24.88 16.27
CA ALA A 141 0.81 -24.83 14.97
C ALA A 141 0.83 -23.41 14.41
N ARG A 142 1.91 -23.07 13.71
CA ARG A 142 2.04 -21.79 13.01
C ARG A 142 1.38 -21.86 11.65
N ARG A 143 0.56 -20.87 11.31
CA ARG A 143 0.01 -20.68 9.97
C ARG A 143 0.23 -19.26 9.46
N TRP A 144 0.26 -19.14 8.14
CA TRP A 144 0.25 -17.85 7.46
C TRP A 144 -1.05 -17.09 7.72
N LEU A 145 -0.96 -15.77 7.67
CA LEU A 145 -2.12 -14.89 7.71
C LEU A 145 -2.97 -15.08 6.44
N THR A 146 -4.29 -15.03 6.58
CA THR A 146 -5.19 -14.93 5.43
C THR A 146 -5.17 -13.52 4.84
N HIS A 147 -5.69 -13.36 3.62
CA HIS A 147 -5.86 -12.02 3.04
C HIS A 147 -6.80 -11.14 3.89
N GLU A 148 -7.84 -11.70 4.52
CA GLU A 148 -8.71 -10.93 5.40
C GLU A 148 -7.97 -10.45 6.65
N GLU A 149 -7.14 -11.30 7.26
CA GLU A 149 -6.36 -10.93 8.46
C GLU A 149 -5.35 -9.83 8.14
N ILE A 150 -4.67 -9.93 6.98
CA ILE A 150 -3.74 -8.90 6.50
C ILE A 150 -4.47 -7.59 6.26
N ALA A 151 -5.54 -7.62 5.46
CA ALA A 151 -6.30 -6.42 5.12
C ALA A 151 -6.90 -5.77 6.38
N GLY A 152 -7.44 -6.57 7.29
CA GLY A 152 -7.98 -6.10 8.57
C GLY A 152 -6.92 -5.43 9.45
N GLY A 153 -5.73 -6.02 9.56
CA GLY A 153 -4.61 -5.42 10.30
C GLY A 153 -4.11 -4.10 9.68
N VAL A 154 -4.05 -4.03 8.34
CA VAL A 154 -3.69 -2.78 7.63
C VAL A 154 -4.75 -1.70 7.84
N ILE A 155 -6.04 -2.06 7.72
CA ILE A 155 -7.17 -1.14 7.96
C ILE A 155 -7.13 -0.62 9.40
N MET A 156 -6.93 -1.50 10.38
CA MET A 156 -6.81 -1.12 11.79
C MET A 156 -5.65 -0.14 12.01
N ALA A 157 -4.48 -0.40 11.42
CA ALA A 157 -3.34 0.50 11.52
C ALA A 157 -3.67 1.90 10.95
N ILE A 158 -4.39 1.96 9.82
CA ILE A 158 -4.84 3.22 9.21
C ILE A 158 -5.85 3.94 10.10
N GLN A 159 -6.87 3.25 10.59
CA GLN A 159 -7.95 3.83 11.41
C GLN A 159 -7.43 4.37 12.76
N GLU A 160 -6.55 3.61 13.41
CA GLU A 160 -5.96 3.97 14.70
C GLU A 160 -4.69 4.82 14.55
N ASN A 161 -4.28 5.11 13.32
CA ASN A 161 -3.09 5.91 13.01
C ASN A 161 -1.80 5.38 13.69
N LYS A 162 -1.62 4.06 13.72
CA LYS A 162 -0.52 3.39 14.42
C LYS A 162 0.81 3.67 13.73
N LEU A 163 1.82 4.14 14.46
CA LEU A 163 3.19 4.32 13.93
C LEU A 163 3.82 2.98 13.55
N CYS A 164 3.62 1.96 14.38
CA CYS A 164 4.05 0.59 14.14
C CYS A 164 2.93 -0.36 14.56
N HIS A 165 2.61 -1.33 13.71
CA HIS A 165 1.59 -2.34 13.99
C HIS A 165 2.06 -3.71 13.50
N ILE A 166 1.85 -4.74 14.33
CA ILE A 166 2.13 -6.13 13.97
C ILE A 166 0.80 -6.83 13.77
N VAL A 167 0.63 -7.49 12.62
CA VAL A 167 -0.52 -8.32 12.31
C VAL A 167 -0.15 -9.77 12.65
N GLY A 168 -0.72 -10.33 13.71
CA GLY A 168 -0.31 -11.62 14.26
C GLY A 168 0.92 -11.51 15.16
N VAL A 169 1.84 -12.47 15.06
CA VAL A 169 3.05 -12.58 15.90
C VAL A 169 4.30 -12.66 15.02
N VAL A 170 5.37 -11.97 15.40
CA VAL A 170 6.71 -12.07 14.78
C VAL A 170 7.65 -12.82 15.71
N ASP A 171 8.65 -13.49 15.14
CA ASP A 171 9.69 -14.23 15.89
C ASP A 171 10.79 -13.31 16.43
#